data_AF-A0A9D6QMU5-F1
#
_entry.id   AF-A0A9D6QMU5-F1
#
_cell.length_a   1.000
_cell.length_b   1.000
_cell.length_c   1.000
_cell.angle_alpha   90.00
_cell.angle_beta   90.00
_cell.angle_gamma   90.00
#
_symmetry.space_group_name_H-M   'P 1'
#
loop_
_entity.id
_entity.type
_entity.pdbx_description
1 polymer ?
#
loop_
_entity_poly.entity_id
_entity_poly.type
_entity_poly.pdbx_seq_one_letter_code
_entity_poly.pdbx_strand_id
1 'polypeptide(L)'
;SPGGFGGSDIYVSRRHNKRDDYAWQPAENLGSQVNTAAEEQQPCIFEDDETGEITLYFTSNRPGGSGGLDIYASAFQPDETFGTPVLVVELSSPFTDRGPTIRRDGLEIFFPSNRPGTLGFDDLWVSTRASTSDPWSAPVNVGPVVNSASQEAQPALSFDGTALYFNTIPLSGAGGFDLCMATRSKLHGNGSK
;
A
#
# COMPACT_ATOMS: atom_id res chain seq x y z
N SER A 1 -7.16 11.27 -18.12
CA SER A 1 -8.39 12.10 -18.04
C SER A 1 -8.05 13.56 -18.30
N PRO A 2 -9.01 14.45 -18.62
CA PRO A 2 -8.73 15.87 -18.74
C PRO A 2 -8.10 16.40 -17.44
N GLY A 3 -6.97 17.10 -17.52
CA GLY A 3 -6.28 17.67 -16.36
C GLY A 3 -5.29 16.74 -15.63
N GLY A 4 -4.92 15.61 -16.22
CA GLY A 4 -3.84 14.76 -15.70
C GLY A 4 -2.44 15.32 -15.97
N PHE A 5 -1.44 14.87 -15.19
CA PHE A 5 -0.06 15.34 -15.28
C PHE A 5 0.85 14.40 -16.09
N GLY A 6 0.39 13.19 -16.37
CA GLY A 6 1.08 12.15 -17.15
C GLY A 6 0.61 10.77 -16.71
N GLY A 7 1.30 9.73 -17.17
CA GLY A 7 1.10 8.33 -16.75
C GLY A 7 -0.29 7.95 -16.22
N SER A 8 -0.32 7.50 -14.97
CA SER A 8 -1.53 7.32 -14.15
C SER A 8 -1.53 8.39 -13.06
N ASP A 9 -2.65 9.08 -12.84
CA ASP A 9 -2.76 10.04 -11.73
C ASP A 9 -3.69 9.49 -10.64
N ILE A 10 -3.49 9.96 -9.41
CA ILE A 10 -4.40 9.76 -8.29
C ILE A 10 -5.46 10.86 -8.28
N TYR A 11 -6.72 10.44 -8.24
CA TYR A 11 -7.89 11.27 -8.03
C TYR A 11 -8.53 10.92 -6.68
N VAL A 12 -9.15 11.91 -6.03
CA VAL A 12 -9.89 11.73 -4.78
C VAL A 12 -11.34 12.15 -4.96
N SER A 13 -12.26 11.37 -4.39
CA SER A 13 -13.65 11.77 -4.19
C SER A 13 -13.94 11.75 -2.69
N ARG A 14 -14.68 12.74 -2.20
CA ARG A 14 -14.97 12.91 -0.77
C ARG A 14 -16.47 12.80 -0.52
N ARG A 15 -16.82 12.45 0.72
CA ARG A 15 -18.18 12.55 1.26
C ARG A 15 -18.11 13.13 2.66
N HIS A 16 -19.00 14.06 2.99
CA HIS A 16 -18.99 14.73 4.30
C HIS A 16 -19.52 13.83 5.42
N ASN A 17 -20.53 13.01 5.12
CA ASN A 17 -21.13 12.11 6.09
C ASN A 17 -20.94 10.66 5.65
N LYS A 18 -20.20 9.87 6.43
CA LYS A 18 -19.99 8.43 6.15
C LYS A 18 -21.27 7.59 6.21
N ARG A 19 -22.38 8.15 6.70
CA ARG A 19 -23.72 7.53 6.76
C ARG A 19 -24.67 8.04 5.67
N ASP A 20 -24.21 8.91 4.79
CA ASP A 20 -24.94 9.29 3.59
C ASP A 20 -24.39 8.46 2.43
N ASP A 21 -25.14 7.43 2.03
CA ASP A 21 -24.66 6.38 1.14
C ASP A 21 -24.45 6.86 -0.31
N TYR A 22 -25.06 7.97 -0.71
CA TYR A 22 -25.05 8.45 -2.10
C TYR A 22 -24.37 9.83 -2.29
N ALA A 23 -23.87 10.45 -1.22
CA ALA A 23 -23.30 11.81 -1.25
C ALA A 23 -21.79 11.86 -1.56
N TRP A 24 -21.31 11.02 -2.48
CA TRP A 24 -19.95 11.17 -3.02
C TRP A 24 -19.88 12.39 -3.94
N GLN A 25 -18.85 13.21 -3.75
CA GLN A 25 -18.56 14.36 -4.62
C GLN A 25 -17.87 13.89 -5.91
N PRO A 26 -17.88 14.71 -6.98
CA PRO A 26 -17.06 14.44 -8.16
C PRO A 26 -15.60 14.17 -7.80
N ALA A 27 -14.94 13.28 -8.54
CA ALA A 27 -13.53 13.01 -8.33
C ALA A 27 -12.67 14.19 -8.81
N GLU A 28 -11.71 14.59 -7.99
CA GLU A 28 -10.78 15.70 -8.23
C GLU A 28 -9.36 15.14 -8.34
N ASN A 29 -8.56 15.67 -9.28
CA ASN A 29 -7.15 15.33 -9.39
C ASN A 29 -6.41 15.85 -8.14
N LEU A 30 -5.53 15.06 -7.52
CA LEU A 30 -4.76 15.48 -6.34
C LEU A 30 -3.69 16.55 -6.61
N GLY A 31 -3.63 17.08 -7.83
CA GLY A 31 -2.77 18.19 -8.21
C GLY A 31 -1.31 17.79 -8.35
N SER A 32 -0.48 18.75 -8.77
CA SER A 32 0.93 18.55 -9.12
C SER A 32 1.85 18.26 -7.92
N GLN A 33 1.34 18.36 -6.68
CA GLN A 33 2.11 17.98 -5.49
C GLN A 33 2.21 16.46 -5.38
N VAL A 34 1.09 15.77 -5.60
CA VAL A 34 1.05 14.31 -5.59
C VAL A 34 1.32 13.77 -6.99
N ASN A 35 0.64 14.26 -8.01
CA ASN A 35 0.73 13.73 -9.37
C ASN A 35 1.87 14.39 -10.16
N THR A 36 2.55 13.60 -10.98
CA THR A 36 3.67 14.05 -11.81
C THR A 36 3.49 13.56 -13.25
N ALA A 37 4.52 13.72 -14.09
CA ALA A 37 4.53 13.10 -15.42
C ALA A 37 4.72 11.57 -15.37
N ALA A 38 5.11 11.06 -14.21
CA ALA A 38 5.33 9.64 -13.93
C ALA A 38 3.99 8.92 -13.71
N GLU A 39 4.07 7.68 -13.25
CA GLU A 39 2.91 6.94 -12.77
C GLU A 39 2.74 7.18 -11.28
N GLU A 40 1.52 7.48 -10.84
CA GLU A 40 1.07 7.47 -9.46
C GLU A 40 -0.12 6.51 -9.34
N GLN A 41 0.10 5.41 -8.63
CA GLN A 41 -0.82 4.27 -8.63
C GLN A 41 -1.02 3.69 -7.24
N GLN A 42 -2.09 2.89 -7.12
CA GLN A 42 -2.39 2.03 -5.98
C GLN A 42 -2.33 2.78 -4.62
N PRO A 43 -3.13 3.84 -4.45
CA PRO A 43 -3.14 4.61 -3.22
C PRO A 43 -3.71 3.80 -2.04
N CYS A 44 -3.12 4.00 -0.87
CA CYS A 44 -3.58 3.49 0.42
C CYS A 44 -3.56 4.64 1.44
N ILE A 45 -4.67 4.87 2.13
CA ILE A 45 -4.75 5.87 3.20
C ILE A 45 -4.55 5.17 4.55
N PHE A 46 -3.72 5.78 5.38
CA PHE A 46 -3.58 5.47 6.80
C PHE A 46 -4.03 6.68 7.62
N GLU A 47 -4.79 6.45 8.68
CA GLU A 47 -5.09 7.44 9.71
C GLU A 47 -4.60 6.85 11.03
N ASP A 48 -3.75 7.60 11.72
CA ASP A 48 -3.30 7.23 13.05
C ASP A 48 -4.43 7.46 14.06
N ASP A 49 -4.96 6.39 14.65
CA ASP A 49 -6.08 6.46 15.60
C ASP A 49 -5.71 7.25 16.89
N GLU A 50 -4.42 7.41 17.22
CA GLU A 50 -3.94 8.15 18.39
C GLU A 50 -3.74 9.65 18.09
N THR A 51 -3.13 9.99 16.95
CA THR A 51 -2.80 11.39 16.61
C THR A 51 -3.83 12.06 15.69
N GLY A 52 -4.62 11.27 14.96
CA GLY A 52 -5.49 11.74 13.88
C GLY A 52 -4.75 12.13 12.60
N GLU A 53 -3.44 11.87 12.52
CA GLU A 53 -2.65 12.19 11.33
C GLU A 53 -2.99 11.26 10.17
N ILE A 54 -3.23 11.83 9.00
CA ILE A 54 -3.56 11.09 7.79
C ILE A 54 -2.32 11.06 6.87
N THR A 55 -1.96 9.86 6.42
CA THR A 55 -0.88 9.64 5.44
C THR A 55 -1.43 8.90 4.22
N LEU A 56 -1.17 9.44 3.03
CA LEU A 56 -1.33 8.75 1.76
C LEU A 56 -0.04 8.01 1.41
N TYR A 57 -0.11 6.69 1.37
CA TYR A 57 0.88 5.85 0.73
C TYR A 57 0.46 5.59 -0.72
N PHE A 58 1.40 5.63 -1.64
CA PHE A 58 1.15 5.29 -3.04
C PHE A 58 2.43 4.84 -3.73
N THR A 59 2.29 4.35 -4.95
CA THR A 59 3.40 3.85 -5.75
C THR A 59 3.72 4.81 -6.90
N SER A 60 5.00 5.07 -7.17
CA SER A 60 5.42 5.89 -8.30
C SER A 60 6.79 5.54 -8.87
N ASN A 61 6.99 5.78 -10.17
CA ASN A 61 8.29 5.68 -10.85
C ASN A 61 8.90 7.07 -11.14
N ARG A 62 8.57 8.05 -10.29
CA ARG A 62 9.09 9.42 -10.41
C ARG A 62 10.63 9.48 -10.25
N PRO A 63 11.30 10.47 -10.86
CA PRO A 63 12.73 10.68 -10.65
C PRO A 63 13.08 10.81 -9.16
N GLY A 64 14.21 10.22 -8.75
CA GLY A 64 14.65 10.18 -7.36
C GLY A 64 14.17 8.96 -6.56
N GLY A 65 13.43 8.05 -7.19
CA GLY A 65 13.16 6.70 -6.67
C GLY A 65 14.40 5.81 -6.61
N SER A 66 14.24 4.63 -6.04
CA SER A 66 15.30 3.62 -5.92
C SER A 66 15.43 2.75 -7.17
N GLY A 67 14.36 2.62 -7.97
CA GLY A 67 14.33 1.66 -9.08
C GLY A 67 13.12 1.81 -9.98
N GLY A 68 12.36 0.72 -10.11
CA GLY A 68 11.19 0.65 -10.99
C GLY A 68 10.03 1.51 -10.46
N LEU A 69 9.04 0.86 -9.86
CA LEU A 69 8.01 1.53 -9.08
C LEU A 69 8.43 1.49 -7.60
N ASP A 70 8.23 2.60 -6.90
CA ASP A 70 8.68 2.81 -5.51
C ASP A 70 7.52 3.27 -4.61
N ILE A 71 7.63 3.03 -3.31
CA ILE A 71 6.61 3.43 -2.33
C ILE A 71 6.91 4.83 -1.79
N TYR A 72 5.95 5.73 -1.92
CA TYR A 72 5.99 7.10 -1.41
C TYR A 72 4.91 7.32 -0.35
N ALA A 73 5.19 8.20 0.59
CA ALA A 73 4.26 8.67 1.62
C ALA A 73 4.08 10.18 1.51
N SER A 74 2.84 10.66 1.67
CA SER A 74 2.52 12.08 1.75
C SER A 74 1.54 12.34 2.90
N ALA A 75 1.92 13.23 3.81
CA ALA A 75 1.08 13.61 4.94
C ALA A 75 0.01 14.61 4.51
N PHE A 76 -1.22 14.40 4.98
CA PHE A 76 -2.30 15.36 4.86
C PHE A 76 -2.04 16.58 5.74
N GLN A 77 -2.27 17.76 5.21
CA GLN A 77 -1.90 19.03 5.81
C GLN A 77 -3.12 19.79 6.34
N PRO A 78 -2.94 20.76 7.26
CA PRO A 78 -4.04 21.57 7.80
C PRO A 78 -4.80 22.39 6.75
N ASP A 79 -4.22 22.61 5.57
CA ASP A 79 -4.86 23.30 4.44
C ASP A 79 -5.68 22.37 3.54
N GLU A 80 -5.95 21.16 4.02
CA GLU A 80 -6.73 20.11 3.35
C GLU A 80 -6.08 19.56 2.06
N THR A 81 -4.77 19.69 1.93
CA THR A 81 -3.98 19.12 0.84
C THR A 81 -3.03 18.02 1.30
N PHE A 82 -2.50 17.23 0.35
CA PHE A 82 -1.38 16.33 0.61
C PHE A 82 -0.06 17.06 0.36
N GLY A 83 0.87 16.93 1.30
CA GLY A 83 2.20 17.53 1.21
C GLY A 83 3.07 16.91 0.10
N THR A 84 4.30 17.40 -0.03
CA THR A 84 5.28 16.82 -0.96
C THR A 84 5.55 15.35 -0.59
N PRO A 85 5.33 14.39 -1.51
CA PRO A 85 5.60 12.98 -1.24
C PRO A 85 7.08 12.71 -0.98
N VAL A 86 7.34 11.87 0.01
CA VAL A 86 8.67 11.42 0.41
C VAL A 86 8.80 9.94 0.11
N LEU A 87 9.94 9.54 -0.47
CA LEU A 87 10.28 8.13 -0.71
C LEU A 87 10.38 7.40 0.64
N VAL A 88 9.67 6.28 0.79
CA VAL A 88 9.80 5.42 1.96
C VAL A 88 10.96 4.45 1.74
N VAL A 89 12.17 4.95 2.00
CA VAL A 89 13.44 4.29 1.63
C VAL A 89 13.58 2.88 2.20
N GLU A 90 12.98 2.60 3.35
CA GLU A 90 13.01 1.29 4.00
C GLU A 90 12.17 0.23 3.26
N LEU A 91 11.10 0.68 2.58
CA LEU A 91 10.20 -0.20 1.83
C LEU A 91 10.60 -0.32 0.36
N SER A 92 11.29 0.69 -0.19
CA SER A 92 11.74 0.74 -1.57
C SER A 92 13.06 0.03 -1.84
N SER A 93 13.31 -0.28 -3.11
CA SER A 93 14.49 -1.01 -3.57
C SER A 93 14.80 -0.72 -5.04
N PRO A 94 15.96 -1.17 -5.59
CA PRO A 94 16.24 -1.07 -7.03
C PRO A 94 15.29 -1.84 -7.96
N PHE A 95 14.32 -2.56 -7.38
CA PHE A 95 13.35 -3.39 -8.08
C PHE A 95 12.00 -2.65 -8.13
N THR A 96 10.91 -3.39 -8.32
CA THR A 96 9.56 -2.84 -8.29
C THR A 96 8.91 -3.17 -6.95
N ASP A 97 8.49 -2.14 -6.22
CA ASP A 97 7.81 -2.19 -4.93
C ASP A 97 6.51 -1.40 -5.03
N ARG A 98 5.36 -2.06 -4.90
CA ARG A 98 4.10 -1.42 -5.27
C ARG A 98 2.90 -1.82 -4.42
N GLY A 99 1.85 -1.02 -4.47
CA GLY A 99 0.53 -1.32 -3.92
C GLY A 99 0.52 -1.76 -2.46
N PRO A 100 1.04 -0.91 -1.55
CA PRO A 100 1.06 -1.24 -0.14
C PRO A 100 -0.34 -1.32 0.46
N THR A 101 -0.50 -2.19 1.45
CA THR A 101 -1.62 -2.17 2.40
C THR A 101 -1.07 -2.13 3.81
N ILE A 102 -1.62 -1.26 4.65
CA ILE A 102 -1.16 -1.03 6.01
C ILE A 102 -2.22 -1.50 7.00
N ARG A 103 -1.77 -2.15 8.07
CA ARG A 103 -2.64 -2.54 9.18
C ARG A 103 -3.16 -1.31 9.90
N ARG A 104 -4.35 -1.41 10.48
CA ARG A 104 -5.05 -0.29 11.11
C ARG A 104 -4.26 0.39 12.25
N ASP A 105 -3.45 -0.34 12.99
CA ASP A 105 -2.57 0.24 14.02
C ASP A 105 -1.33 0.93 13.43
N GLY A 106 -1.13 0.85 12.12
CA GLY A 106 0.01 1.42 11.42
C GLY A 106 1.31 0.66 11.63
N LEU A 107 1.32 -0.52 12.26
CA LEU A 107 2.56 -1.19 12.70
C LEU A 107 3.01 -2.35 11.79
N GLU A 108 2.25 -2.65 10.74
CA GLU A 108 2.53 -3.71 9.78
C GLU A 108 2.07 -3.28 8.40
N ILE A 109 2.92 -3.48 7.38
CA ILE A 109 2.65 -3.13 5.99
C ILE A 109 3.01 -4.30 5.08
N PHE A 110 2.13 -4.64 4.16
CA PHE A 110 2.35 -5.64 3.12
C PHE A 110 2.40 -4.99 1.76
N PHE A 111 3.26 -5.48 0.87
CA PHE A 111 3.34 -5.03 -0.51
C PHE A 111 3.97 -6.09 -1.40
N PRO A 112 3.56 -6.23 -2.66
CA PRO A 112 4.25 -7.05 -3.65
C PRO A 112 5.58 -6.43 -4.09
N SER A 113 6.58 -7.28 -4.27
CA SER A 113 7.89 -6.90 -4.79
C SER A 113 8.58 -8.03 -5.55
N ASN A 114 9.31 -7.69 -6.61
CA ASN A 114 10.21 -8.60 -7.34
C ASN A 114 11.68 -8.47 -6.91
N ARG A 115 11.94 -8.01 -5.68
CA ARG A 115 13.28 -7.98 -5.08
C ARG A 115 13.86 -9.39 -4.89
N PRO A 116 15.20 -9.55 -4.80
CA PRO A 116 15.84 -10.84 -4.59
C PRO A 116 15.29 -11.58 -3.36
N GLY A 117 14.94 -12.86 -3.54
CA GLY A 117 14.33 -13.68 -2.50
C GLY A 117 12.86 -14.01 -2.75
N THR A 118 12.28 -13.61 -3.89
CA THR A 118 10.99 -14.12 -4.35
C THR A 118 11.05 -15.61 -4.68
N LEU A 119 9.90 -16.27 -4.56
CA LEU A 119 9.67 -17.65 -5.02
C LEU A 119 9.24 -17.66 -6.50
N GLY A 120 8.50 -16.63 -6.91
CA GLY A 120 8.06 -16.40 -8.27
C GLY A 120 8.51 -15.03 -8.80
N PHE A 121 7.56 -14.31 -9.38
CA PHE A 121 7.81 -13.01 -10.01
C PHE A 121 7.79 -11.93 -8.95
N ASP A 122 6.58 -11.52 -8.56
CA ASP A 122 6.39 -10.66 -7.41
C ASP A 122 5.76 -11.48 -6.30
N ASP A 123 6.41 -11.44 -5.15
CA ASP A 123 5.96 -12.08 -3.93
C ASP A 123 5.42 -11.00 -2.99
N LEU A 124 4.59 -11.37 -2.01
CA LEU A 124 4.28 -10.48 -0.90
C LEU A 124 5.46 -10.40 0.08
N TRP A 125 5.76 -9.17 0.48
CA TRP A 125 6.72 -8.83 1.52
C TRP A 125 6.01 -8.09 2.64
N VAL A 126 6.51 -8.26 3.86
CA VAL A 126 5.98 -7.59 5.06
C VAL A 126 7.09 -6.78 5.74
N SER A 127 6.74 -5.60 6.22
CA SER A 127 7.57 -4.84 7.15
C SER A 127 6.75 -4.41 8.37
N THR A 128 7.44 -4.20 9.49
CA THR A 128 6.86 -3.77 10.77
C THR A 128 7.60 -2.58 11.35
N ARG A 129 7.00 -1.90 12.32
CA ARG A 129 7.63 -0.83 13.09
C ARG A 129 7.09 -0.81 14.52
N ALA A 130 7.85 -0.22 15.45
CA ALA A 130 7.49 -0.21 16.86
C ALA A 130 6.41 0.82 17.21
N SER A 131 6.41 1.96 16.53
CA SER A 131 5.39 3.00 16.60
C SER A 131 5.14 3.61 15.21
N THR A 132 4.10 4.42 15.08
CA THR A 132 3.78 5.13 13.82
C THR A 132 4.80 6.21 13.45
N SER A 133 5.65 6.60 14.39
CA SER A 133 6.77 7.55 14.20
C SER A 133 8.11 6.88 13.87
N ASP A 134 8.22 5.55 14.07
CA ASP A 134 9.45 4.81 13.80
C ASP A 134 9.57 4.46 12.31
N PRO A 135 10.81 4.34 11.79
CA PRO A 135 11.04 3.82 10.44
C PRO A 135 10.55 2.37 10.32
N TRP A 136 10.20 1.98 9.10
CA TRP A 136 9.88 0.59 8.80
C TRP A 136 11.12 -0.30 8.94
N SER A 137 10.92 -1.53 9.40
CA SER A 137 11.97 -2.56 9.39
C SER A 137 12.36 -2.95 7.96
N ALA A 138 13.48 -3.66 7.80
CA ALA A 138 13.80 -4.28 6.52
C ALA A 138 12.69 -5.28 6.12
N PRO A 139 12.13 -5.20 4.90
CA PRO A 139 11.05 -6.09 4.48
C PRO A 139 11.49 -7.56 4.44
N VAL A 140 10.58 -8.44 4.86
CA VAL A 140 10.77 -9.89 4.90
C VAL A 140 9.75 -10.57 3.97
N ASN A 141 10.21 -11.54 3.17
CA ASN A 141 9.32 -12.34 2.32
C ASN A 141 8.39 -13.17 3.21
N VAL A 142 7.07 -13.17 2.94
CA VAL A 142 6.09 -13.86 3.80
C VAL A 142 6.14 -15.39 3.69
N GLY A 143 6.95 -15.92 2.78
CA GLY A 143 7.27 -17.33 2.64
C GLY A 143 6.23 -18.14 1.86
N PRO A 144 6.52 -19.43 1.61
CA PRO A 144 5.78 -20.30 0.69
C PRO A 144 4.39 -20.73 1.18
N VAL A 145 4.00 -20.31 2.39
CA VAL A 145 2.63 -20.52 2.90
C VAL A 145 1.64 -19.58 2.23
N VAL A 146 2.11 -18.37 1.87
CA VAL A 146 1.30 -17.33 1.23
C VAL A 146 1.77 -17.10 -0.20
N ASN A 147 3.09 -17.00 -0.40
CA ASN A 147 3.68 -16.83 -1.73
C ASN A 147 3.76 -18.15 -2.47
N SER A 148 3.77 -18.08 -3.79
CA SER A 148 3.84 -19.24 -4.68
C SER A 148 4.90 -19.04 -5.76
N ALA A 149 5.03 -19.99 -6.70
CA ALA A 149 5.85 -19.79 -7.89
C ALA A 149 5.21 -18.81 -8.90
N SER A 150 3.99 -18.35 -8.63
CA SER A 150 3.24 -17.41 -9.49
C SER A 150 3.59 -15.96 -9.12
N GLN A 151 2.72 -15.02 -9.49
CA GLN A 151 2.81 -13.63 -9.04
C GLN A 151 1.69 -13.36 -8.03
N GLU A 152 2.06 -12.87 -6.85
CA GLU A 152 1.13 -12.37 -5.83
C GLU A 152 1.01 -10.84 -5.89
N ALA A 153 -0.21 -10.30 -5.76
CA ALA A 153 -0.46 -8.87 -5.90
C ALA A 153 -1.67 -8.39 -5.09
N GLN A 154 -1.76 -7.05 -4.96
CA GLN A 154 -2.91 -6.34 -4.38
C GLN A 154 -3.34 -6.86 -2.99
N PRO A 155 -2.40 -6.89 -2.02
CA PRO A 155 -2.73 -7.32 -0.67
C PRO A 155 -3.78 -6.39 -0.04
N ALA A 156 -4.68 -6.96 0.75
CA ALA A 156 -5.64 -6.23 1.57
C ALA A 156 -5.83 -6.94 2.91
N LEU A 157 -5.74 -6.19 4.00
CA LEU A 157 -5.96 -6.73 5.35
C LEU A 157 -7.44 -6.62 5.75
N SER A 158 -7.93 -7.63 6.47
CA SER A 158 -9.19 -7.52 7.19
C SER A 158 -9.12 -6.44 8.27
N PHE A 159 -10.28 -5.94 8.68
CA PHE A 159 -10.39 -4.87 9.68
C PHE A 159 -9.70 -5.20 11.00
N ASP A 160 -9.71 -6.47 11.42
CA ASP A 160 -9.05 -6.95 12.64
C ASP A 160 -7.60 -7.41 12.41
N GLY A 161 -7.10 -7.32 11.17
CA GLY A 161 -5.76 -7.73 10.76
C GLY A 161 -5.49 -9.22 10.86
N THR A 162 -6.51 -10.08 10.96
CA THR A 162 -6.31 -11.54 11.08
C THR A 162 -6.40 -12.29 9.76
N ALA A 163 -6.92 -11.65 8.71
CA ALA A 163 -6.94 -12.18 7.36
C ALA A 163 -6.22 -11.25 6.37
N LEU A 164 -5.49 -11.86 5.45
CA LEU A 164 -4.84 -11.21 4.31
C LEU A 164 -5.47 -11.77 3.03
N TYR A 165 -6.07 -10.88 2.24
CA TYR A 165 -6.59 -11.17 0.91
C TYR A 165 -5.57 -10.69 -0.13
N PHE A 166 -5.40 -11.46 -1.21
CA PHE A 166 -4.47 -11.12 -2.29
C PHE A 166 -4.85 -11.87 -3.56
N ASN A 167 -4.33 -11.44 -4.70
CA ASN A 167 -4.53 -12.11 -5.97
C ASN A 167 -3.30 -12.92 -6.36
N THR A 168 -3.51 -14.11 -6.92
CA THR A 168 -2.47 -14.87 -7.61
C THR A 168 -2.69 -14.83 -9.12
N ILE A 169 -1.60 -14.64 -9.87
CA ILE A 169 -1.61 -14.54 -11.34
C ILE A 169 -0.74 -15.67 -11.90
N PRO A 170 -1.34 -16.68 -12.57
CA PRO A 170 -0.59 -17.79 -13.16
C PRO A 170 0.39 -17.33 -14.25
N LEU A 171 1.57 -17.96 -14.28
CA LEU A 171 2.66 -17.62 -15.21
C LEU A 171 2.33 -17.83 -16.69
N SER A 172 1.40 -18.73 -16.98
CA SER A 172 1.01 -19.08 -18.35
C SER A 172 0.19 -17.99 -19.05
N GLY A 173 -0.29 -16.98 -18.30
CA GLY A 173 -1.29 -16.02 -18.79
C GLY A 173 -2.64 -16.64 -19.18
N ALA A 174 -2.79 -17.96 -18.98
CA ALA A 174 -3.97 -18.74 -19.27
C ALA A 174 -4.62 -19.17 -17.94
N GLY A 175 -5.50 -18.31 -17.43
CA GLY A 175 -6.18 -18.46 -16.15
C GLY A 175 -6.65 -17.09 -15.66
N GLY A 176 -7.81 -17.03 -15.00
CA GLY A 176 -8.27 -15.79 -14.35
C GLY A 176 -7.39 -15.45 -13.15
N PHE A 177 -7.54 -14.22 -12.64
CA PHE A 177 -7.04 -13.85 -11.32
C PHE A 177 -7.76 -14.69 -10.27
N ASP A 178 -7.02 -15.44 -9.46
CA ASP A 178 -7.61 -16.12 -8.31
C ASP A 178 -7.52 -15.22 -7.08
N LEU A 179 -8.65 -15.04 -6.38
CA LEU A 179 -8.69 -14.36 -5.09
C LEU A 179 -8.32 -15.36 -3.99
N CYS A 180 -7.23 -15.11 -3.30
CA CYS A 180 -6.71 -15.92 -2.21
C CYS A 180 -6.96 -15.26 -0.85
N MET A 181 -7.03 -16.07 0.21
CA MET A 181 -7.12 -15.62 1.59
C MET A 181 -6.18 -16.46 2.47
N ALA A 182 -5.32 -15.79 3.22
CA ALA A 182 -4.54 -16.38 4.29
C ALA A 182 -5.07 -15.88 5.65
N THR A 183 -5.04 -16.73 6.68
CA THR A 183 -5.45 -16.35 8.04
C THR A 183 -4.34 -16.62 9.04
N ARG A 184 -4.23 -15.76 10.05
CA ARG A 184 -3.42 -16.00 11.24
C ARG A 184 -4.33 -16.07 12.46
N SER A 185 -4.05 -16.99 13.37
CA SER A 185 -4.73 -16.98 14.66
C SER A 185 -4.35 -15.71 15.41
N LYS A 186 -5.35 -15.03 15.98
CA LYS A 186 -5.09 -14.00 17.00
C LYS A 186 -4.42 -14.73 18.17
N LEU A 187 -3.13 -14.49 18.38
CA LEU A 187 -2.49 -14.93 19.60
C LEU A 187 -3.16 -14.14 20.72
N HIS A 188 -4.06 -14.80 21.47
CA HIS A 188 -4.49 -14.25 22.74
C HIS A 188 -3.23 -14.12 23.58
N GLY A 189 -2.80 -12.88 23.84
CA GLY A 189 -1.69 -12.64 24.74
C GLY A 189 -2.00 -13.35 26.05
N ASN A 190 -1.13 -14.28 26.45
CA ASN A 190 -1.12 -14.80 27.81
C ASN A 190 -0.72 -13.64 28.74
N GLY A 191 -1.68 -12.78 29.08
CA GLY A 191 -1.73 -12.06 30.35
C GLY A 191 -2.96 -12.62 31.08
N SER A 192 -2.89 -13.15 32.29
CA SER A 192 -1.99 -12.83 33.40
C SER A 192 -2.18 -13.88 34.50
N LYS A 193 -1.16 -14.11 35.33
CA LYS A 193 -1.16 -13.69 36.74
C LYS A 193 0.25 -13.33 37.16
#